data_AF-A0A352NYF2-F1
#
_entry.id   AF-A0A352NYF2-F1
#
_cell.length_a   1.000
_cell.length_b   1.000
_cell.length_c   1.000
_cell.angle_alpha   90.00
_cell.angle_beta   90.00
_cell.angle_gamma   90.00
#
_symmetry.space_group_name_H-M   'P 1'
#
loop_
_entity.id
_entity.type
_entity.pdbx_description
1 polymer ?
#
loop_
_entity_poly.entity_id
_entity_poly.type
_entity_poly.pdbx_seq_one_letter_code
_entity_poly.pdbx_strand_id
1 'polypeptide(L)' 'AMAFFLNDCPSGRLGDPYECAYLALFLASDMARYISGAAIPVDGALSAGSKNITTWSHPEIRKNDIENG' A
#
# COMPACT_ATOMS: atom_id res chain seq x y z
N ALA A 1 6.84 -18.66 -7.47
CA ALA A 1 5.90 -17.69 -8.06
C ALA A 1 5.18 -16.87 -6.99
N MET A 2 4.40 -17.47 -6.09
CA MET A 2 3.65 -16.76 -5.04
C MET A 2 4.51 -15.80 -4.17
N ALA A 3 5.69 -16.25 -3.74
CA ALA A 3 6.61 -15.44 -2.92
C ALA A 3 7.14 -14.18 -3.64
N PHE A 4 7.20 -14.21 -4.97
CA PHE A 4 7.61 -13.04 -5.78
C PHE A 4 6.54 -11.95 -5.71
N PHE A 5 5.27 -12.30 -5.91
CA PHE A 5 4.14 -11.35 -5.83
C PHE A 5 3.93 -10.77 -4.43
N LEU A 6 4.23 -11.52 -3.38
CA LEU A 6 4.13 -11.03 -2.00
C LEU A 6 5.20 -9.99 -1.65
N ASN A 7 6.41 -10.14 -2.21
CA ASN A 7 7.51 -9.22 -1.93
C ASN A 7 7.30 -7.86 -2.63
N ASP A 8 6.73 -7.89 -3.84
CA ASP A 8 6.46 -6.68 -4.61
C ASP A 8 5.19 -5.95 -4.14
N CYS A 9 4.25 -6.63 -3.50
CA CYS A 9 3.05 -6.02 -2.96
C CYS A 9 3.38 -5.17 -1.71
N PRO A 10 3.23 -3.84 -1.75
CA PRO A 10 3.56 -3.02 -0.60
C PRO A 10 2.73 -3.37 0.66
N SER A 11 1.48 -3.81 0.47
CA SER A 11 0.64 -4.31 1.57
C SER A 11 1.15 -5.60 2.24
N GLY A 12 2.11 -6.30 1.63
CA GLY A 12 2.75 -7.50 2.18
C GLY A 12 1.85 -8.75 2.15
N ARG A 13 0.69 -8.67 1.52
CA ARG A 13 -0.25 -9.80 1.35
C ARG A 13 -0.92 -9.76 -0.01
N LEU A 14 -1.58 -10.86 -0.36
CA LEU A 14 -2.54 -10.83 -1.45
C LEU A 14 -3.84 -10.15 -0.99
N GLY A 15 -4.47 -9.47 -1.93
CA GLY A 15 -5.82 -8.95 -1.76
C GLY A 15 -6.84 -10.08 -1.65
N ASP A 16 -7.89 -9.83 -0.89
CA ASP A 16 -9.08 -10.66 -0.87
C ASP A 16 -10.09 -10.13 -1.91
N PRO A 17 -10.75 -10.98 -2.71
CA PRO A 17 -11.75 -10.54 -3.69
C PRO A 17 -12.86 -9.63 -3.12
N TYR A 18 -13.20 -9.79 -1.84
CA TYR A 18 -14.18 -8.94 -1.16
C TYR A 18 -13.72 -7.49 -1.03
N GLU A 19 -12.42 -7.21 -1.03
CA GLU A 19 -11.91 -5.82 -0.97
C GLU A 19 -12.31 -5.02 -2.21
N CYS A 20 -12.33 -5.66 -3.39
CA CYS A 20 -12.89 -5.07 -4.61
C CYS A 20 -14.41 -4.90 -4.51
N ALA A 21 -15.11 -5.88 -3.94
CA ALA A 21 -16.56 -5.83 -3.76
C ALA A 21 -16.98 -4.71 -2.81
N TYR A 22 -16.21 -4.44 -1.75
CA TYR A 22 -16.49 -3.34 -0.82
C TYR A 22 -16.34 -1.98 -1.49
N LEU A 23 -15.31 -1.77 -2.33
CA LEU A 23 -15.21 -0.54 -3.10
C LEU A 23 -16.40 -0.38 -4.05
N ALA A 24 -16.77 -1.44 -4.76
CA ALA A 24 -17.93 -1.42 -5.66
C ALA A 24 -19.23 -1.09 -4.91
N LEU A 25 -19.43 -1.68 -3.72
CA LEU A 25 -20.57 -1.40 -2.85
C LEU A 25 -20.60 0.06 -2.41
N PHE A 26 -19.46 0.62 -2.00
CA PHE A 26 -19.34 2.04 -1.65
C PHE A 26 -19.68 2.94 -2.84
N LEU A 27 -19.13 2.67 -4.03
CA LEU A 27 -19.39 3.45 -5.24
C LEU A 27 -20.84 3.37 -5.71
N ALA A 28 -21.53 2.27 -5.46
CA ALA A 28 -22.96 2.11 -5.75
C ALA A 28 -23.87 2.83 -4.74
N SER A 29 -23.34 3.25 -3.60
CA SER A 29 -24.12 3.91 -2.53
C SER A 29 -24.22 5.42 -2.73
N ASP A 30 -25.19 6.05 -2.06
CA ASP A 30 -25.35 7.51 -2.04
C ASP A 30 -24.14 8.26 -1.46
N MET A 31 -23.27 7.57 -0.70
CA MET A 31 -22.06 8.17 -0.14
C MET A 31 -21.05 8.59 -1.21
N ALA A 32 -21.10 7.97 -2.40
CA ALA A 32 -20.23 8.26 -3.52
C ALA A 32 -20.84 9.24 -4.54
N ARG A 33 -21.96 9.91 -4.22
CA ARG A 33 -22.76 10.76 -5.14
C ARG A 33 -22.01 11.87 -5.90
N TYR A 34 -20.79 12.20 -5.49
CA TYR A 34 -19.95 13.22 -6.13
C TYR A 34 -18.64 12.67 -6.69
N ILE A 35 -18.46 11.35 -6.68
CA ILE A 35 -17.31 10.68 -7.26
C ILE A 35 -17.69 10.25 -8.67
N SER A 36 -17.08 10.88 -9.68
CA SER A 36 -17.27 10.53 -11.08
C SER A 36 -15.96 10.69 -11.84
N GLY A 37 -15.70 9.82 -12.80
CA GLY A 37 -14.48 9.84 -13.63
C GLY A 37 -13.19 9.46 -12.90
N ALA A 38 -13.26 9.01 -11.64
CA ALA A 38 -12.10 8.61 -10.86
C ALA A 38 -11.68 7.16 -11.13
N ALA A 39 -10.38 6.91 -11.25
CA ALA A 39 -9.79 5.57 -11.20
C ALA A 39 -9.27 5.32 -9.77
N ILE A 40 -9.88 4.37 -9.06
CA ILE A 40 -9.54 4.04 -7.67
C ILE A 40 -8.92 2.63 -7.64
N PRO A 41 -7.59 2.49 -7.48
CA PRO A 41 -6.94 1.18 -7.47
C PRO A 41 -7.20 0.43 -6.16
N VAL A 42 -7.39 -0.89 -6.28
CA VAL A 42 -7.51 -1.85 -5.16
C VAL A 42 -6.45 -2.95 -5.35
N ASP A 43 -5.18 -2.56 -5.20
CA ASP A 43 -4.04 -3.39 -5.63
C ASP A 43 -2.95 -3.51 -4.57
N GLY A 44 -3.26 -3.17 -3.32
CA GLY A 44 -2.27 -3.22 -2.23
C GLY A 44 -1.12 -2.22 -2.39
N ALA A 45 -1.35 -1.11 -3.12
CA ALA A 45 -0.42 -0.03 -3.45
C ALA A 45 0.63 -0.35 -4.52
N LEU A 46 0.44 -1.41 -5.30
CA LEU A 46 1.31 -1.72 -6.44
C LEU A 46 1.43 -0.56 -7.45
N SER A 47 0.32 0.10 -7.76
CA SER A 47 0.30 1.25 -8.69
C SER A 47 0.94 2.52 -8.12
N ALA A 48 1.07 2.63 -6.79
CA ALA A 48 1.66 3.81 -6.14
C ALA A 48 3.19 3.80 -6.18
N GLY A 49 3.81 2.65 -6.49
CA GLY A 49 5.25 2.48 -6.62
C GLY A 49 5.79 1.38 -5.71
N SER A 50 7.06 1.01 -5.93
CA SER A 50 7.76 0.02 -5.12
C SER A 50 8.19 0.63 -3.77
N LYS A 51 8.23 -0.20 -2.73
CA LYS A 51 8.85 0.17 -1.44
C LYS A 51 10.26 0.70 -1.69
N ASN A 52 10.51 1.95 -1.36
CA ASN A 52 11.85 2.50 -1.43
C ASN A 52 12.71 1.82 -0.35
N ILE A 53 13.80 1.17 -0.75
CA ILE A 53 14.71 0.48 0.18
C ILE A 53 15.58 1.45 0.98
N THR A 54 15.58 2.75 0.66
CA THR A 54 16.22 3.75 1.51
C THR A 54 15.31 4.00 2.71
N THR A 55 15.51 3.23 3.78
CA THR A 55 15.07 3.64 5.11
C THR A 55 15.74 4.98 5.38
N TRP A 56 14.94 6.04 5.49
CA TRP A 56 15.46 7.30 5.98
C TRP A 56 16.09 7.05 7.34
N SER A 57 17.40 7.20 7.42
CA SER A 57 18.15 7.21 8.66
C SER A 57 18.40 8.69 8.93
N HIS A 58 17.94 9.20 10.09
CA HIS A 58 18.23 10.56 10.53
C HIS A 58 19.73 10.85 10.25
N PRO A 59 20.07 11.92 9.52
CA PRO A 59 21.45 12.23 9.17
C PRO A 59 22.36 12.38 10.40
N GLU A 60 21.79 12.69 11.57
CA GLU A 60 22.47 12.83 12.86
C GLU A 60 22.54 11.55 13.71
N ILE A 61 21.75 10.51 13.43
CA ILE A 61 21.80 9.25 14.20
C ILE A 61 22.69 8.27 13.46
N ARG A 62 23.96 8.17 13.87
CA ARG A 62 24.85 7.12 13.34
C ARG A 62 24.51 5.81 14.06
N LYS A 63 24.59 4.68 13.37
CA LYS A 63 24.36 3.34 13.94
C LYS A 63 25.11 3.10 15.27
N ASN A 64 26.28 3.72 15.44
CA ASN A 64 27.12 3.60 16.64
C ASN A 64 26.51 4.24 17.91
N ASP A 65 25.50 5.10 17.77
CA ASP A 65 24.83 5.78 18.90
C ASP A 65 23.70 4.92 19.49
N ILE A 66 23.28 3.85 18.78
CA ILE A 66 22.20 2.94 19.19
C ILE A 66 22.78 1.74 19.97
N GLU A 67 24.02 1.35 19.70
CA GLU A 67 24.65 0.16 20.31
C GLU A 67 25.30 0.44 21.69
N ASN A 68 25.33 1.70 22.15
CA ASN A 68 25.92 2.11 23.44
C ASN A 68 24.91 2.75 24.41
N GLY A 69 23.61 2.58 24.19
CA GLY A 69 22.53 3.06 25.07
C GLY A 69 21.88 1.95 25.88
#